data_AF-A0A2E2D8K7-F1
#
_entry.id   AF-A0A2E2D8K7-F1
#
_cell.length_a   1.000
_cell.length_b   1.000
_cell.length_c   1.000
_cell.angle_alpha   90.00
_cell.angle_beta   90.00
_cell.angle_gamma   90.00
#
_symmetry.space_group_name_H-M   'P 1'
#
loop_
_entity.id
_entity.type
_entity.pdbx_description
1 polymer ?
#
loop_
_entity_poly.entity_id
_entity_poly.type
_entity_poly.pdbx_seq_one_letter_code
_entity_poly.pdbx_strand_id
1 'polypeptide(L)'
;MSNPINNTVFDSRDLIEYKEELENDILDAYIDWAENHNEYKEEETEELEIPDSFDEIEFLNEESFIVTCSDLIEEYEDIEDFCEELENNSSDFKYGESIIHESYFEEYCEDFCRDCGYIADNTPAIIENNIDWAGIAEDMKIDYAEVEYNGETYYIR
;
A
#
# COMPACT_ATOMS: atom_id res chain seq x y z
N MET A 1 9.39 -3.73 -7.34
CA MET A 1 9.43 -4.23 -5.95
C MET A 1 8.28 -5.23 -5.82
N SER A 2 8.12 -5.96 -4.71
CA SER A 2 6.92 -6.79 -4.53
C SER A 2 5.86 -5.94 -3.83
N ASN A 3 4.61 -5.97 -4.30
CA ASN A 3 3.50 -5.29 -3.63
C ASN A 3 3.47 -5.73 -2.14
N PRO A 4 3.66 -4.80 -1.18
CA PRO A 4 3.81 -5.11 0.24
C PRO A 4 2.52 -5.65 0.87
N ILE A 5 1.36 -5.38 0.27
CA ILE A 5 0.04 -5.85 0.72
C ILE A 5 -0.08 -7.38 0.69
N ASN A 6 0.76 -8.05 -0.11
CA ASN A 6 0.84 -9.51 -0.11
C ASN A 6 1.41 -10.09 1.19
N ASN A 7 1.98 -9.25 2.07
CA ASN A 7 2.42 -9.65 3.40
C ASN A 7 1.29 -9.43 4.40
N THR A 8 1.19 -10.30 5.40
CA THR A 8 0.21 -10.14 6.50
C THR A 8 0.54 -8.98 7.43
N VAL A 9 1.80 -8.55 7.47
CA VAL A 9 2.28 -7.38 8.19
C VAL A 9 3.31 -6.67 7.31
N PHE A 10 3.16 -5.36 7.15
CA PHE A 10 4.10 -4.53 6.39
C PHE A 10 4.18 -3.11 6.96
N ASP A 11 5.25 -2.39 6.62
CA ASP A 11 5.47 -1.01 7.04
C ASP A 11 4.84 -0.05 6.03
N SER A 12 4.20 1.02 6.49
CA SER A 12 3.62 2.03 5.60
C SER A 12 4.65 2.66 4.64
N ARG A 13 5.93 2.72 5.02
CA ARG A 13 6.99 3.20 4.12
C ARG A 13 7.22 2.25 2.95
N ASP A 14 7.09 0.95 3.15
CA ASP A 14 7.18 -0.02 2.04
C ASP A 14 6.04 0.22 1.04
N LEU A 15 4.84 0.58 1.53
CA LEU A 15 3.69 0.92 0.69
C LEU A 15 3.90 2.25 -0.06
N ILE A 16 4.44 3.26 0.61
CA ILE A 16 4.79 4.55 -0.02
C ILE A 16 5.87 4.34 -1.10
N GLU A 17 6.92 3.58 -0.79
CA GLU A 17 7.97 3.24 -1.77
C GLU A 17 7.39 2.47 -2.97
N TYR A 18 6.42 1.57 -2.73
CA TYR A 18 5.73 0.87 -3.80
C TYR A 18 4.88 1.81 -4.67
N LYS A 19 4.15 2.75 -4.05
CA LYS A 19 3.42 3.79 -4.78
C LYS A 19 4.36 4.63 -5.66
N GLU A 20 5.47 5.10 -5.10
CA GLU A 20 6.48 5.87 -5.86
C GLU A 20 7.08 5.06 -7.02
N GLU A 21 7.25 3.74 -6.85
CA GLU A 21 7.68 2.88 -7.96
C GLU A 21 6.63 2.81 -9.07
N LEU A 22 5.34 2.67 -8.73
CA LEU A 22 4.24 2.70 -9.71
C LEU A 22 4.21 4.04 -10.46
N GLU A 23 4.41 5.16 -9.78
CA GLU A 23 4.50 6.50 -10.42
C GLU A 23 5.63 6.55 -11.46
N ASN A 24 6.80 6.00 -11.12
CA ASN A 24 7.93 5.94 -12.04
C ASN A 24 7.66 4.98 -13.22
N ASP A 25 7.06 3.82 -12.97
CA ASP A 25 6.70 2.86 -14.02
C ASP A 25 5.67 3.47 -15.01
N ILE A 26 4.70 4.25 -14.51
CA ILE A 26 3.73 4.97 -15.35
C ILE A 26 4.43 6.06 -16.16
N LEU A 27 5.35 6.82 -15.55
CA LEU A 27 6.12 7.86 -16.24
C LEU A 27 6.97 7.25 -17.37
N ASP A 28 7.71 6.18 -17.09
CA ASP A 28 8.54 5.49 -18.08
C ASP A 28 7.67 4.94 -19.23
N ALA A 29 6.52 4.34 -18.91
CA ALA A 29 5.57 3.88 -19.92
C ALA A 29 5.01 5.03 -20.78
N TYR A 30 4.75 6.19 -20.18
CA TYR A 30 4.31 7.38 -20.89
C TYR A 30 5.39 7.92 -21.83
N ILE A 31 6.63 8.01 -21.36
CA ILE A 31 7.78 8.45 -22.17
C ILE A 31 7.94 7.52 -23.37
N ASP A 32 7.97 6.21 -23.14
CA ASP A 32 8.08 5.21 -24.21
C ASP A 32 6.91 5.32 -25.20
N TRP A 33 5.69 5.49 -24.70
CA TRP A 33 4.51 5.68 -25.54
C TRP A 33 4.61 6.95 -26.38
N ALA A 34 5.00 8.08 -25.78
CA ALA A 34 5.11 9.38 -26.42
C ALA A 34 6.21 9.41 -27.48
N GLU A 35 7.38 8.81 -27.21
CA GLU A 35 8.48 8.70 -28.18
C GLU A 35 8.07 7.87 -29.41
N ASN A 36 7.36 6.76 -29.21
CA ASN A 36 6.89 5.90 -30.30
C ASN A 36 5.68 6.49 -31.05
N HIS A 37 4.84 7.29 -30.40
CA HIS A 37 3.72 8.00 -31.05
C HIS A 37 4.16 9.29 -31.76
N ASN A 38 5.30 9.88 -31.39
CA ASN A 38 5.89 11.04 -32.07
C ASN A 38 6.37 10.72 -33.51
N GLU A 39 6.54 9.45 -33.89
CA GLU A 39 6.87 9.06 -35.27
C GLU A 39 5.73 9.36 -36.28
N TYR A 40 4.51 9.68 -35.83
CA TYR A 40 3.36 9.96 -36.71
C TYR A 40 3.10 11.46 -37.01
N LYS A 41 3.97 12.39 -36.60
CA LYS A 41 3.82 13.82 -36.94
C LYS A 41 4.40 14.18 -38.32
N GLU A 42 3.79 13.66 -39.38
CA GLU A 42 3.81 14.33 -40.69
C GLU A 42 2.86 15.53 -40.65
N GLU A 43 3.32 16.69 -40.14
CA GLU A 43 2.84 18.07 -40.36
C GLU A 43 2.99 18.93 -39.09
N GLU A 44 4.08 19.71 -39.04
CA GLU A 44 4.20 21.06 -38.43
C GLU A 44 3.32 21.40 -37.20
N THR A 45 3.31 20.56 -36.15
CA THR A 45 2.50 20.78 -34.93
C THR A 45 3.28 20.37 -33.67
N GLU A 46 3.38 21.31 -32.71
CA GLU A 46 3.92 21.25 -31.32
C GLU A 46 4.77 20.02 -30.95
N GLU A 47 6.06 20.21 -30.61
CA GLU A 47 6.83 19.18 -29.90
C GLU A 47 6.02 18.71 -28.69
N LEU A 48 5.78 17.40 -28.59
CA LEU A 48 5.22 16.83 -27.36
C LEU A 48 6.27 17.06 -26.26
N GLU A 49 5.93 17.89 -25.28
CA GLU A 49 6.77 18.08 -24.10
C GLU A 49 6.78 16.76 -23.32
N ILE A 50 7.98 16.22 -23.12
CA ILE A 50 8.19 15.02 -22.31
C ILE A 50 8.14 15.47 -20.84
N PRO A 51 7.24 14.93 -20.00
CA PRO A 51 7.16 15.27 -18.59
C PRO A 51 8.47 14.91 -17.87
N ASP A 52 8.92 15.77 -16.96
CA ASP A 52 10.10 15.51 -16.12
C ASP A 52 9.71 14.75 -14.82
N SER A 53 8.42 14.63 -14.50
CA SER A 53 7.90 13.91 -13.34
C SER A 53 6.47 13.39 -13.54
N PHE A 54 6.06 12.44 -12.71
CA PHE A 54 4.68 11.92 -12.70
C PHE A 54 3.63 13.03 -12.50
N ASP A 55 3.89 13.99 -11.61
CA ASP A 55 3.03 15.15 -11.36
C ASP A 55 2.84 16.05 -12.60
N GLU A 56 3.80 16.04 -13.52
CA GLU A 56 3.77 16.79 -14.79
C GLU A 56 3.06 16.05 -15.92
N ILE A 57 2.67 14.79 -15.69
CA ILE A 57 1.76 14.09 -16.59
C ILE A 57 0.42 14.82 -16.47
N GLU A 58 0.21 15.85 -17.30
CA GLU A 58 -1.07 16.52 -17.48
C GLU A 58 -2.06 15.47 -18.03
N PHE A 59 -2.71 14.75 -17.12
CA PHE A 59 -3.82 13.82 -17.30
C PHE A 59 -4.06 13.36 -18.74
N LEU A 60 -3.64 12.12 -19.04
CA LEU A 60 -4.56 11.02 -19.40
C LEU A 60 -5.65 11.31 -20.47
N ASN A 61 -5.48 12.31 -21.33
CA ASN A 61 -6.45 12.67 -22.38
C ASN A 61 -6.23 11.87 -23.67
N GLU A 62 -5.13 11.12 -23.75
CA GLU A 62 -4.93 10.12 -24.78
C GLU A 62 -5.45 8.78 -24.30
N GLU A 63 -6.70 8.51 -24.68
CA GLU A 63 -7.41 7.24 -24.52
C GLU A 63 -6.53 6.04 -24.94
N SER A 64 -5.63 6.24 -25.91
CA SER A 64 -4.65 5.23 -26.35
C SER A 64 -3.63 4.85 -25.28
N PHE A 65 -3.16 5.79 -24.46
CA PHE A 65 -2.21 5.52 -23.39
C PHE A 65 -2.88 4.79 -22.23
N ILE A 66 -4.04 5.30 -21.77
CA ILE A 66 -4.82 4.65 -20.70
C ILE A 66 -5.12 3.19 -21.04
N VAL A 67 -5.58 2.92 -22.26
CA VAL A 67 -5.89 1.54 -22.69
C VAL A 67 -4.65 0.65 -22.72
N THR A 68 -3.47 1.22 -22.97
CA THR A 68 -2.22 0.46 -23.02
C THR A 68 -1.70 0.13 -21.61
N CYS A 69 -1.90 1.02 -20.65
CA CYS A 69 -1.35 0.92 -19.29
C CYS A 69 -2.45 0.76 -18.23
N SER A 70 -3.63 0.26 -18.60
CA SER A 70 -4.81 0.24 -17.72
C SER A 70 -4.56 -0.48 -16.42
N ASP A 71 -3.90 -1.64 -16.47
CA ASP A 71 -3.63 -2.47 -15.30
C ASP A 71 -2.71 -1.75 -14.30
N LEU A 72 -1.74 -0.98 -14.80
CA LEU A 72 -0.79 -0.23 -13.96
C LEU A 72 -1.45 1.01 -13.34
N ILE A 73 -2.31 1.69 -14.10
CA ILE A 73 -3.07 2.85 -13.62
C ILE A 73 -4.10 2.41 -12.58
N GLU A 74 -4.83 1.32 -12.82
CA GLU A 74 -5.80 0.77 -11.87
C GLU A 74 -5.12 0.36 -10.56
N GLU A 75 -3.95 -0.30 -10.63
CA GLU A 75 -3.19 -0.62 -9.43
C GLU A 75 -2.70 0.64 -8.69
N TYR A 76 -2.23 1.66 -9.41
CA TYR A 76 -1.83 2.93 -8.79
C TYR A 76 -3.00 3.60 -8.08
N GLU A 77 -4.16 3.71 -8.73
CA GLU A 77 -5.36 4.32 -8.16
C GLU A 77 -5.81 3.57 -6.90
N ASP A 78 -5.84 2.23 -6.94
CA ASP A 78 -6.18 1.40 -5.79
C ASP A 78 -5.20 1.62 -4.61
N ILE A 79 -3.89 1.69 -4.89
CA ILE A 79 -2.86 1.90 -3.87
C ILE A 79 -2.90 3.33 -3.32
N GLU A 80 -3.17 4.32 -4.17
CA GLU A 80 -3.31 5.72 -3.76
C GLU A 80 -4.49 5.89 -2.82
N ASP A 81 -5.67 5.37 -3.18
CA ASP A 81 -6.87 5.40 -2.33
C ASP A 81 -6.61 4.73 -0.97
N PHE A 82 -5.92 3.59 -0.96
CA PHE A 82 -5.55 2.90 0.28
C PHE A 82 -4.58 3.73 1.14
N CYS A 83 -3.57 4.34 0.53
CA CYS A 83 -2.64 5.24 1.23
C CYS A 83 -3.38 6.42 1.87
N GLU A 84 -4.32 7.03 1.15
CA GLU A 84 -5.13 8.14 1.68
C GLU A 84 -5.97 7.70 2.87
N GLU A 85 -6.61 6.54 2.81
CA GLU A 85 -7.41 6.03 3.93
C GLU A 85 -6.56 5.74 5.16
N LEU A 86 -5.36 5.17 4.98
CA LEU A 86 -4.40 4.93 6.05
C LEU A 86 -3.89 6.25 6.67
N GLU A 87 -3.52 7.24 5.85
CA GLU A 87 -3.04 8.54 6.35
C GLU A 87 -4.11 9.29 7.14
N ASN A 88 -5.39 9.18 6.73
CA ASN A 88 -6.51 9.77 7.45
C ASN A 88 -6.74 9.13 8.83
N ASN A 89 -6.29 7.89 9.02
CA ASN A 89 -6.47 7.12 10.24
C ASN A 89 -5.22 7.09 11.14
N SER A 90 -4.02 7.33 10.62
CA SER A 90 -2.78 7.46 11.38
C SER A 90 -1.93 8.65 10.94
N SER A 91 -1.70 9.60 11.84
CA SER A 91 -0.89 10.80 11.57
C SER A 91 0.58 10.51 11.31
N ASP A 92 1.07 9.36 11.75
CA ASP A 92 2.46 8.94 11.63
C ASP A 92 2.69 8.00 10.43
N PHE A 93 1.65 7.75 9.61
CA PHE A 93 1.71 6.95 8.37
C PHE A 93 2.93 7.29 7.50
N LYS A 94 3.25 8.58 7.34
CA LYS A 94 4.39 9.06 6.53
C LYS A 94 5.77 8.74 7.13
N TYR A 95 5.85 8.36 8.39
CA TYR A 95 7.09 8.09 9.11
C TYR A 95 7.35 6.60 9.36
N GLY A 96 6.37 5.75 9.02
CA GLY A 96 6.44 4.31 9.20
C GLY A 96 5.53 3.85 10.33
N GLU A 97 4.44 3.19 9.96
CA GLU A 97 3.53 2.50 10.86
C GLU A 97 3.32 1.06 10.41
N SER A 98 3.02 0.19 11.38
CA SER A 98 2.75 -1.22 11.11
C SER A 98 1.31 -1.41 10.66
N ILE A 99 1.12 -1.94 9.47
CA ILE A 99 -0.19 -2.29 8.90
C ILE A 99 -0.33 -3.80 8.98
N ILE A 100 -1.43 -4.27 9.58
CA ILE A 100 -1.63 -5.67 9.94
C ILE A 100 -2.94 -6.17 9.34
N HIS A 101 -2.88 -7.20 8.53
CA HIS A 101 -4.07 -7.83 7.98
C HIS A 101 -4.88 -8.53 9.09
N GLU A 102 -6.23 -8.44 9.04
CA GLU A 102 -7.12 -8.99 10.07
C GLU A 102 -6.85 -10.48 10.32
N SER A 103 -6.57 -11.27 9.28
CA SER A 103 -6.33 -12.72 9.42
C SER A 103 -5.11 -13.07 10.28
N TYR A 104 -4.19 -12.12 10.49
CA TYR A 104 -2.97 -12.29 11.28
C TYR A 104 -2.99 -11.50 12.58
N PHE A 105 -4.03 -10.69 12.81
CA PHE A 105 -4.08 -9.78 13.97
C PHE A 105 -4.01 -10.53 15.31
N GLU A 106 -4.64 -11.70 15.42
CA GLU A 106 -4.55 -12.54 16.63
C GLU A 106 -3.12 -13.00 16.91
N GLU A 107 -2.39 -13.49 15.89
CA GLU A 107 -1.00 -13.93 16.01
C GLU A 107 -0.06 -12.75 16.33
N TYR A 108 -0.30 -11.60 15.69
CA TYR A 108 0.39 -10.36 16.02
C TYR A 108 0.20 -9.94 17.49
N CYS A 109 -1.03 -10.02 18.02
CA CYS A 109 -1.31 -9.68 19.42
C CYS A 109 -0.62 -10.65 20.40
N GLU A 110 -0.56 -11.94 20.04
CA GLU A 110 0.20 -12.93 20.82
C GLU A 110 1.68 -12.57 20.89
N ASP A 111 2.30 -12.31 19.74
CA ASP A 111 3.70 -11.91 19.66
C ASP A 111 3.96 -10.60 20.43
N PHE A 112 3.09 -9.61 20.26
CA PHE A 112 3.17 -8.33 20.98
C PHE A 112 3.13 -8.52 22.51
N CYS A 113 2.24 -9.39 23.01
CA CYS A 113 2.15 -9.68 24.44
C CYS A 113 3.43 -10.34 24.99
N ARG A 114 4.09 -11.17 24.20
CA ARG A 114 5.37 -11.81 24.55
C ARG A 114 6.50 -10.78 24.56
N ASP A 115 6.60 -9.97 23.52
CA ASP A 115 7.63 -8.94 23.38
C ASP A 115 7.53 -7.88 24.48
N CYS A 116 6.32 -7.54 24.91
CA CYS A 116 6.08 -6.64 26.05
C CYS A 116 6.34 -7.29 27.42
N GLY A 117 6.56 -8.60 27.47
CA GLY A 117 6.74 -9.36 28.71
C GLY A 117 5.46 -9.50 29.54
N TYR A 118 4.28 -9.36 28.93
CA TYR A 118 2.99 -9.60 29.59
C TYR A 118 2.78 -11.07 29.90
N ILE A 119 3.41 -11.93 29.10
CA ILE A 119 3.54 -13.37 29.35
C ILE A 119 5.01 -13.65 29.62
N ALA A 120 5.30 -14.37 30.71
CA ALA A 120 6.66 -14.77 31.02
C ALA A 120 7.14 -15.86 30.03
N ASP A 121 8.39 -15.76 29.56
CA ASP A 121 9.02 -16.73 28.64
C ASP A 121 8.97 -18.20 29.12
N ASN A 122 8.83 -18.41 30.42
CA ASN A 122 8.78 -19.72 31.05
C ASN A 122 7.36 -20.14 31.45
N THR A 123 6.33 -19.51 30.90
CA THR A 123 4.94 -19.88 31.11
C THR A 123 4.74 -21.34 30.68
N PRO A 124 4.25 -22.24 31.55
CA PRO A 124 4.00 -23.61 31.16
C PRO A 124 2.97 -23.69 30.03
N ALA A 125 3.23 -24.54 29.03
CA ALA A 125 2.34 -24.74 27.87
C ALA A 125 0.87 -25.06 28.25
N ILE A 126 0.63 -25.68 29.42
CA ILE A 126 -0.74 -25.92 29.91
C ILE A 126 -1.51 -24.63 30.21
N ILE A 127 -0.83 -23.55 30.60
CA ILE A 127 -1.44 -22.25 30.83
C ILE A 127 -1.56 -21.52 29.49
N GLU A 128 -0.47 -21.47 28.74
CA GLU A 128 -0.36 -20.79 27.44
C GLU A 128 -1.42 -21.26 26.43
N ASN A 129 -1.61 -22.58 26.28
CA ASN A 129 -2.62 -23.15 25.39
C ASN A 129 -4.08 -22.93 25.85
N ASN A 130 -4.29 -22.30 27.01
CA ASN A 130 -5.62 -21.95 27.53
C ASN A 130 -5.81 -20.42 27.63
N ILE A 131 -4.92 -19.63 27.02
CA ILE A 131 -5.11 -18.18 26.86
C ILE A 131 -6.12 -17.95 25.73
N ASP A 132 -7.06 -17.03 25.97
CA ASP A 132 -8.05 -16.61 24.99
C ASP A 132 -7.46 -15.50 24.10
N TRP A 133 -6.68 -15.91 23.11
CA TRP A 133 -6.01 -14.99 22.20
C TRP A 133 -6.98 -14.19 21.34
N ALA A 134 -8.05 -14.81 20.87
CA ALA A 134 -9.12 -14.12 20.17
C ALA A 134 -9.73 -13.00 21.04
N GLY A 135 -10.01 -13.27 22.32
CA GLY A 135 -10.49 -12.24 23.24
C GLY A 135 -9.50 -11.09 23.46
N ILE A 136 -8.20 -11.40 23.56
CA ILE A 136 -7.15 -10.39 23.68
C ILE A 136 -7.07 -9.53 22.40
N ALA A 137 -7.12 -10.15 21.23
CA ALA A 137 -7.10 -9.46 19.96
C ALA A 137 -8.28 -8.48 19.83
N GLU A 138 -9.50 -8.92 20.17
CA GLU A 138 -10.69 -8.05 20.18
C GLU A 138 -10.54 -6.85 21.13
N ASP A 139 -9.97 -7.05 22.32
CA ASP A 139 -9.69 -5.96 23.25
C ASP A 139 -8.60 -5.01 22.72
N MET A 140 -7.57 -5.55 22.04
CA MET A 140 -6.47 -4.76 21.47
C MET A 140 -6.89 -3.92 20.25
N LYS A 141 -7.88 -4.35 19.47
CA LYS A 141 -8.41 -3.58 18.32
C LYS A 141 -8.81 -2.15 18.68
N ILE A 142 -9.16 -1.88 19.94
CA ILE A 142 -9.54 -0.54 20.42
C ILE A 142 -8.41 0.50 20.23
N ASP A 143 -7.16 0.05 20.22
CA ASP A 143 -5.98 0.90 20.01
C ASP A 143 -5.57 1.05 18.54
N TYR A 144 -6.29 0.40 17.60
CA TYR A 144 -5.99 0.41 16.17
C TYR A 144 -7.14 1.05 15.40
N ALA A 145 -6.82 1.71 14.29
CA ALA A 145 -7.79 2.11 13.29
C ALA A 145 -8.01 0.97 12.30
N GLU A 146 -9.26 0.79 11.90
CA GLU A 146 -9.69 -0.20 10.90
C GLU A 146 -9.80 0.49 9.53
N VAL A 147 -9.22 -0.14 8.51
CA VAL A 147 -9.19 0.34 7.13
C VAL A 147 -9.56 -0.84 6.21
N GLU A 148 -10.43 -0.60 5.22
CA GLU A 148 -10.83 -1.63 4.24
C GLU A 148 -10.08 -1.45 2.92
N TYR A 149 -9.55 -2.54 2.37
CA TYR A 149 -8.93 -2.56 1.04
C TYR A 149 -9.31 -3.84 0.31
N ASN A 150 -9.86 -3.72 -0.90
CA ASN A 150 -10.25 -4.86 -1.73
C ASN A 150 -11.12 -5.94 -1.02
N GLY A 151 -11.98 -5.49 -0.08
CA GLY A 151 -12.85 -6.36 0.70
C GLY A 151 -12.17 -7.10 1.85
N GLU A 152 -10.91 -6.77 2.12
CA GLU A 152 -10.12 -7.23 3.26
C GLU A 152 -9.92 -6.09 4.27
N THR A 153 -9.73 -6.45 5.53
CA THR A 153 -9.62 -5.50 6.64
C THR A 153 -8.17 -5.45 7.15
N TYR A 154 -7.68 -4.24 7.35
CA TYR A 154 -6.35 -3.95 7.88
C TYR A 154 -6.44 -3.07 9.12
N TYR A 155 -5.51 -3.29 10.05
CA TYR A 155 -5.35 -2.52 11.26
C TYR A 155 -4.05 -1.71 11.20
N ILE A 156 -4.17 -0.41 11.44
CA ILE A 156 -3.04 0.53 11.55
C ILE A 156 -3.09 1.22 12.91
N ARG A 157 -1.94 1.46 13.49
CA ARG A 157 -1.77 2.25 14.71
C ARG A 157 -0.55 3.14 14.53
#